data_AF-A0A9D2FN35-F1
#
_entry.id   AF-A0A9D2FN35-F1
#
_cell.length_a   1.000
_cell.length_b   1.000
_cell.length_c   1.000
_cell.angle_alpha   90.00
_cell.angle_beta   90.00
_cell.angle_gamma   90.00
#
_symmetry.space_group_name_H-M   'P 1'
#
loop_
_entity.id
_entity.type
_entity.pdbx_description
1 polymer ?
#
loop_
_entity_poly.entity_id
_entity_poly.type
_entity_poly.pdbx_seq_one_letter_code
_entity_poly.pdbx_strand_id
1 'polypeptide(L)'
;VGILGGRRGTVAVLVYILLGAVGVPVFAGFSGGIGNLLQSSGGYILGFLLSALIMWAMEKMLGRSLLVLGSSMVLGLLACYAAGTCWFAVVYGASTGPVGIGTILGWCVIPFVIPDLLKIALALVLTKRLSGMVRR
;
A
#
# COMPACT_ATOMS: atom_id res chain seq x y z
N VAL A 1 -0.61 -4.64 -8.63
CA VAL A 1 0.53 -5.45 -9.16
C VAL A 1 0.10 -6.81 -9.70
N GLY A 2 -0.62 -7.64 -8.94
CA GLY A 2 -0.90 -9.04 -9.33
C GLY A 2 -1.43 -9.29 -10.75
N ILE A 3 -2.31 -8.42 -11.27
CA ILE A 3 -2.89 -8.56 -12.62
C ILE A 3 -1.97 -8.00 -13.71
N LEU A 4 -1.44 -6.78 -13.52
CA LEU A 4 -0.64 -6.05 -14.51
C LEU A 4 0.84 -6.49 -14.55
N GLY A 5 1.27 -7.29 -13.58
CA GLY A 5 2.68 -7.57 -13.28
C GLY A 5 3.35 -6.43 -12.49
N GLY A 6 4.53 -6.72 -11.94
CA GLY A 6 5.32 -5.84 -11.08
C GLY A 6 5.53 -4.45 -11.68
N ARG A 7 6.16 -4.38 -12.85
CA ARG A 7 6.52 -3.10 -13.50
C ARG A 7 5.31 -2.19 -13.75
N ARG A 8 4.30 -2.68 -14.47
CA ARG A 8 3.10 -1.87 -14.80
C ARG A 8 2.26 -1.58 -13.56
N GLY A 9 2.22 -2.51 -12.61
CA GLY A 9 1.54 -2.32 -11.33
C GLY A 9 2.16 -1.21 -10.49
N THR A 10 3.49 -1.15 -10.40
CA THR A 10 4.21 -0.08 -9.69
C THR A 10 4.03 1.26 -10.38
N VAL A 11 4.08 1.29 -11.72
CA VAL A 11 3.80 2.52 -12.47
C VAL A 11 2.37 3.02 -12.23
N ALA A 12 1.38 2.13 -12.16
CA ALA A 12 0.00 2.51 -11.86
C ALA A 12 -0.13 3.14 -10.46
N VAL A 13 0.56 2.59 -9.45
CA VAL A 13 0.60 3.17 -8.10
C VAL A 13 1.30 4.53 -8.12
N LEU A 14 2.41 4.67 -8.84
CA LEU A 14 3.09 5.96 -8.98
C LEU A 14 2.19 7.02 -9.64
N VAL A 15 1.49 6.66 -10.71
CA VAL A 15 0.53 7.55 -11.38
C VAL A 15 -0.58 7.96 -10.43
N TYR A 16 -1.13 7.03 -9.64
CA TYR A 16 -2.12 7.34 -8.60
C TYR A 16 -1.61 8.39 -7.60
N ILE A 17 -0.37 8.25 -7.13
CA ILE A 17 0.24 9.21 -6.19
C ILE A 17 0.43 10.57 -6.86
N LEU A 18 0.94 10.61 -8.10
CA LEU A 18 1.18 11.85 -8.83
C LEU A 18 -0.12 12.60 -9.15
N LEU A 19 -1.17 11.89 -9.56
CA LEU A 19 -2.49 12.50 -9.79
C LEU A 19 -3.03 13.12 -8.51
N GLY A 20 -2.94 12.40 -7.39
CA GLY A 20 -3.33 12.93 -6.10
C GLY A 20 -2.47 14.12 -5.69
N ALA A 21 -1.16 14.09 -5.91
CA ALA A 21 -0.26 15.20 -5.58
C ALA A 21 -0.60 16.50 -6.33
N VAL A 22 -0.97 16.40 -7.62
CA VAL A 22 -1.37 17.55 -8.47
C VAL A 22 -2.75 18.11 -8.08
N GLY A 23 -3.52 17.41 -7.25
CA GLY A 23 -4.81 17.90 -6.72
C GLY A 23 -6.03 17.16 -7.25
N VAL A 24 -5.86 16.12 -8.06
CA VAL A 24 -7.00 15.30 -8.50
C VAL A 24 -7.54 14.53 -7.27
N PRO A 25 -8.85 14.53 -7.01
CA PRO A 25 -9.45 13.96 -5.80
C PRO A 25 -9.50 12.42 -5.81
N VAL A 26 -8.34 11.77 -5.90
CA VAL A 26 -8.19 10.30 -5.98
C VAL A 26 -7.91 9.66 -4.62
N PHE A 27 -7.52 10.44 -3.61
CA PHE A 27 -7.30 9.93 -2.26
C PHE A 27 -8.63 9.77 -1.51
N ALA A 28 -8.59 9.02 -0.41
CA ALA A 28 -9.79 8.73 0.39
C ALA A 28 -10.52 10.02 0.81
N GLY A 29 -11.85 9.97 0.81
CA GLY A 29 -12.68 11.14 1.09
C GLY A 29 -12.75 12.17 -0.06
N PHE A 30 -12.53 11.74 -1.31
CA PHE A 30 -12.49 12.63 -2.49
C PHE A 30 -11.50 13.77 -2.31
N SER A 31 -10.31 13.43 -1.82
CA SER A 31 -9.29 14.40 -1.46
C SER A 31 -8.06 14.31 -2.36
N GLY A 32 -7.30 15.40 -2.44
CA GLY A 32 -6.13 15.53 -3.29
C GLY A 32 -5.29 16.75 -2.89
N GLY A 33 -4.09 16.84 -3.44
CA GLY A 33 -3.09 17.87 -3.18
C GLY A 33 -1.90 17.34 -2.40
N ILE A 34 -0.76 18.03 -2.52
CA ILE A 34 0.46 17.66 -1.80
C ILE A 34 0.31 17.72 -0.28
N GLY A 35 -0.60 18.58 0.21
CA GLY A 35 -0.93 18.67 1.63
C GLY A 35 -1.38 17.32 2.21
N ASN A 36 -2.13 16.53 1.46
CA ASN A 36 -2.61 15.21 1.89
C ASN A 36 -1.48 14.20 2.07
N LEU A 37 -0.38 14.35 1.32
CA LEU A 37 0.81 13.51 1.46
C LEU A 37 1.65 13.89 2.68
N LEU A 38 1.55 15.14 3.15
CA LEU A 38 2.29 15.64 4.30
C LEU A 38 1.57 15.43 5.65
N GLN A 39 0.31 14.99 5.61
CA GLN A 39 -0.46 14.65 6.81
C GLN A 39 0.00 13.33 7.45
N SER A 40 -0.46 13.06 8.67
CA SER A 40 -0.08 11.85 9.43
C SER A 40 -0.42 10.55 8.70
N SER A 41 -1.47 10.53 7.87
CA SER A 41 -1.84 9.36 7.05
C SER A 41 -1.12 9.28 5.70
N GLY A 42 -0.42 10.35 5.27
CA GLY A 42 0.25 10.41 3.98
C GLY A 42 1.36 9.37 3.80
N GLY A 43 2.00 8.97 4.91
CA GLY A 43 3.01 7.90 4.91
C GLY A 43 2.51 6.55 4.39
N TYR A 44 1.23 6.24 4.52
CA TYR A 44 0.65 5.01 3.96
C TYR A 44 0.54 5.07 2.43
N ILE A 45 0.31 6.27 1.87
CA ILE A 45 0.26 6.48 0.42
C ILE A 45 1.65 6.23 -0.17
N LEU A 46 2.71 6.74 0.47
CA LEU A 46 4.09 6.40 0.09
C LEU A 46 4.40 4.92 0.35
N GLY A 47 3.87 4.34 1.43
CA GLY A 47 3.93 2.91 1.75
C GLY A 47 3.33 2.02 0.66
N PHE A 48 2.31 2.47 -0.08
CA PHE A 48 1.78 1.73 -1.23
C PHE A 48 2.79 1.61 -2.36
N LEU A 49 3.60 2.65 -2.61
CA LEU A 49 4.67 2.57 -3.61
C LEU A 49 5.74 1.56 -3.17
N LEU A 50 6.13 1.59 -1.90
CA LEU A 50 7.07 0.62 -1.33
C LEU A 50 6.54 -0.82 -1.44
N SER A 51 5.27 -1.03 -1.10
CA SER A 51 4.58 -2.32 -1.26
C SER A 51 4.63 -2.80 -2.72
N ALA A 52 4.33 -1.94 -3.68
CA ALA A 52 4.38 -2.27 -5.09
C ALA A 52 5.80 -2.63 -5.57
N LEU A 53 6.83 -1.92 -5.07
CA LEU A 53 8.23 -2.22 -5.35
C LEU A 53 8.66 -3.58 -4.79
N ILE A 54 8.27 -3.92 -3.55
CA ILE A 54 8.54 -5.23 -2.94
C ILE A 54 7.87 -6.34 -3.75
N MET A 55 6.61 -6.14 -4.13
CA MET A 55 5.90 -7.11 -4.97
C MET A 55 6.59 -7.31 -6.32
N TRP A 56 7.07 -6.23 -6.94
CA TRP A 56 7.82 -6.33 -8.19
C TRP A 56 9.18 -7.03 -8.02
N ALA A 57 9.91 -6.73 -6.94
CA ALA A 57 11.18 -7.37 -6.65
C ALA A 57 11.01 -8.89 -6.43
N MET A 58 10.03 -9.29 -5.62
CA MET A 58 9.69 -10.70 -5.39
C MET A 58 9.28 -11.40 -6.69
N GLU A 59 8.47 -10.75 -7.53
CA GLU A 59 8.08 -11.28 -8.83
C GLU A 59 9.30 -11.51 -9.74
N LYS A 60 10.26 -10.58 -9.74
CA LYS A 60 11.47 -10.67 -10.58
C LYS A 60 12.43 -11.75 -10.09
N MET A 61 12.53 -11.97 -8.78
CA MET A 61 13.47 -12.93 -8.17
C MET A 61 12.93 -14.35 -8.12
N LEU A 62 11.65 -14.52 -7.76
CA LEU A 62 11.06 -15.83 -7.44
C LEU A 62 9.98 -16.25 -8.45
N GLY A 63 9.68 -15.39 -9.43
CA GLY A 63 8.69 -15.66 -10.47
C GLY A 63 7.26 -15.33 -10.05
N ARG A 64 6.28 -15.94 -10.73
CA ARG A 64 4.86 -15.57 -10.67
C ARG A 64 3.95 -16.65 -10.09
N SER A 65 4.50 -17.53 -9.26
CA SER A 65 3.67 -18.55 -8.60
C SER A 65 2.67 -17.90 -7.65
N LEU A 66 1.54 -18.57 -7.41
CA LEU A 66 0.50 -18.05 -6.51
C LEU A 66 1.04 -17.84 -5.08
N LEU A 67 1.98 -18.68 -4.66
CA LEU A 67 2.67 -18.57 -3.37
C LEU A 67 3.54 -17.31 -3.30
N VAL A 68 4.30 -17.00 -4.36
CA VAL A 68 5.12 -15.77 -4.42
C VAL A 68 4.22 -14.54 -4.43
N LEU A 69 3.10 -14.58 -5.17
CA LEU A 69 2.15 -13.47 -5.16
C LEU A 69 1.57 -13.24 -3.76
N GLY A 70 1.11 -14.30 -3.09
CA GLY A 70 0.55 -14.23 -1.74
C GLY A 70 1.56 -13.73 -0.70
N SER A 71 2.77 -14.29 -0.69
CA SER A 71 3.83 -13.85 0.23
C SER A 71 4.24 -12.40 -0.04
N SER A 72 4.32 -11.99 -1.31
CA SER A 72 4.65 -10.62 -1.68
C SER A 72 3.56 -9.61 -1.26
N MET A 73 2.29 -9.99 -1.28
CA MET A 73 1.18 -9.15 -0.79
C MET A 73 1.28 -8.94 0.72
N VAL A 74 1.59 -10.00 1.48
CA VAL A 74 1.76 -9.92 2.94
C VAL A 74 3.00 -9.07 3.28
N LEU A 75 4.14 -9.32 2.63
CA LEU A 75 5.35 -8.52 2.85
C LEU A 75 5.15 -7.05 2.45
N GLY A 76 4.47 -6.80 1.33
CA GLY A 76 4.12 -5.45 0.91
C GLY A 76 3.20 -4.74 1.91
N LEU A 77 2.24 -5.46 2.50
CA LEU A 77 1.38 -4.92 3.56
C LEU A 77 2.18 -4.57 4.81
N LEU A 78 3.05 -5.48 5.27
CA LEU A 78 3.91 -5.23 6.43
C LEU A 78 4.83 -4.02 6.22
N ALA A 79 5.40 -3.89 5.03
CA ALA A 79 6.22 -2.73 4.68
C ALA A 79 5.40 -1.43 4.63
N CYS A 80 4.18 -1.49 4.10
CA CYS A 80 3.25 -0.36 4.11
C CYS A 80 2.90 0.07 5.54
N TYR A 81 2.57 -0.89 6.40
CA TYR A 81 2.31 -0.62 7.82
C TYR A 81 3.53 -0.06 8.54
N ALA A 82 4.72 -0.63 8.34
CA ALA A 82 5.93 -0.12 8.96
C ALA A 82 6.21 1.33 8.52
N ALA A 83 6.25 1.59 7.22
CA ALA A 83 6.52 2.92 6.68
C ALA A 83 5.46 3.95 7.08
N GLY A 84 4.18 3.61 6.94
CA GLY A 84 3.07 4.48 7.30
C GLY A 84 3.01 4.76 8.81
N THR A 85 3.26 3.75 9.65
CA THR A 85 3.23 3.90 11.12
C THR A 85 4.41 4.73 11.60
N CYS A 86 5.62 4.53 11.03
CA CYS A 86 6.78 5.36 11.34
C CYS A 86 6.53 6.83 10.95
N TRP A 87 5.98 7.07 9.77
CA TRP A 87 5.58 8.41 9.34
C TRP A 87 4.54 9.03 10.26
N PHE A 88 3.50 8.27 10.60
CA PHE A 88 2.45 8.71 11.52
C PHE A 88 3.06 9.13 12.86
N ALA A 89 3.93 8.31 13.44
CA ALA A 89 4.58 8.60 14.72
C ALA A 89 5.37 9.91 14.70
N VAL A 90 6.11 10.17 13.61
CA VAL A 90 6.91 11.39 13.45
C VAL A 90 6.03 12.61 13.23
N VAL A 91 5.11 12.56 12.27
CA VAL A 91 4.28 13.73 11.90
C VAL A 91 3.25 14.05 12.97
N TYR A 92 2.59 13.03 13.52
CA TYR A 92 1.67 13.22 14.64
C TYR A 92 2.39 13.68 15.90
N GLY A 93 3.54 13.08 16.22
CA GLY A 93 4.37 13.47 17.37
C GLY A 93 4.81 14.93 17.30
N ALA A 94 5.20 15.40 16.12
CA ALA A 94 5.60 16.79 15.89
C ALA A 94 4.43 17.79 15.95
N SER A 95 3.20 17.35 15.65
CA SER A 95 2.02 18.23 15.55
C SER A 95 1.19 18.29 16.84
N THR A 96 1.05 17.14 17.53
CA THR A 96 0.09 16.96 18.63
C THR A 96 0.77 16.49 19.93
N GLY A 97 2.04 16.06 19.85
CA GLY A 97 2.80 15.50 20.97
C GLY A 97 2.99 13.98 20.87
N PRO A 98 4.01 13.43 21.55
CA PRO A 98 4.35 12.02 21.47
C PRO A 98 3.26 11.14 22.08
N VAL A 99 2.90 10.07 21.37
CA VAL A 99 1.93 9.06 21.80
C VAL A 99 2.64 7.72 21.97
N GLY A 100 2.16 6.90 22.90
CA GLY A 100 2.71 5.57 23.11
C GLY A 100 2.58 4.69 21.86
N ILE A 101 3.60 3.86 21.60
CA ILE A 101 3.64 2.94 20.45
C ILE A 101 2.40 2.02 20.41
N GLY A 102 1.92 1.57 21.58
CA GLY A 102 0.71 0.75 21.68
C GLY A 102 -0.54 1.45 21.15
N THR A 103 -0.70 2.75 21.43
CA THR A 103 -1.81 3.57 20.93
C THR A 103 -1.72 3.75 19.42
N ILE A 104 -0.51 4.05 18.91
CA ILE A 104 -0.28 4.21 17.48
C ILE A 104 -0.64 2.92 16.73
N LEU A 105 -0.13 1.77 17.19
CA LEU A 105 -0.46 0.46 16.59
C LEU A 105 -1.96 0.15 16.69
N GLY A 106 -2.59 0.52 17.82
CA GLY A 106 -4.03 0.39 18.03
C GLY A 106 -4.88 1.19 17.04
N TRP A 107 -4.40 2.34 16.57
CA TRP A 107 -5.10 3.14 15.56
C TRP A 107 -4.74 2.75 14.13
N CYS A 108 -3.47 2.38 13.90
CA CYS A 108 -2.89 2.30 12.57
C CYS A 108 -2.84 0.89 11.99
N VAL A 109 -2.86 -0.15 12.83
CA VAL A 109 -2.60 -1.53 12.41
C VAL A 109 -3.73 -2.45 12.83
N ILE A 110 -4.02 -2.53 14.13
CA ILE A 110 -4.97 -3.50 14.70
C ILE A 110 -6.33 -3.53 13.97
N PRO A 111 -7.03 -2.39 13.75
CA PRO A 111 -8.33 -2.41 13.09
C PRO A 111 -8.26 -2.79 11.60
N PHE A 112 -7.08 -2.67 10.98
CA PHE A 112 -6.91 -2.89 9.54
C PHE A 112 -6.40 -4.30 9.20
N VAL A 113 -5.86 -5.06 10.17
CA VAL A 113 -5.33 -6.42 9.91
C VAL A 113 -6.38 -7.34 9.31
N ILE A 114 -7.53 -7.51 9.97
CA ILE A 114 -8.60 -8.41 9.51
C ILE A 114 -9.12 -8.02 8.11
N PRO A 115 -9.55 -6.77 7.86
CA PRO A 115 -10.04 -6.41 6.53
C PRO A 115 -8.95 -6.52 5.45
N ASP A 116 -7.68 -6.28 5.76
CA ASP A 116 -6.61 -6.41 4.77
C ASP A 116 -6.28 -7.86 4.43
N LEU A 117 -6.36 -8.79 5.38
CA LEU A 117 -6.26 -10.22 5.08
C LEU A 117 -7.39 -10.69 4.15
N LEU A 118 -8.62 -10.20 4.37
CA LEU A 118 -9.74 -10.47 3.47
C LEU A 118 -9.50 -9.88 2.07
N LYS A 119 -8.95 -8.66 1.97
CA LYS A 119 -8.57 -8.05 0.69
C LYS A 119 -7.49 -8.85 -0.03
N ILE A 120 -6.48 -9.37 0.69
CA ILE A 120 -5.43 -10.22 0.09
C ILE A 120 -6.04 -11.51 -0.45
N ALA A 121 -6.88 -12.20 0.33
CA ALA A 121 -7.55 -13.42 -0.11
C ALA A 121 -8.38 -13.17 -1.38
N LEU A 122 -9.19 -12.10 -1.39
CA LEU A 122 -9.97 -11.70 -2.56
C LEU A 122 -9.08 -11.35 -3.76
N ALA A 123 -8.00 -10.60 -3.54
CA ALA A 123 -7.07 -10.21 -4.59
C ALA A 123 -6.36 -11.41 -5.23
N LEU A 124 -6.04 -12.45 -4.46
CA LEU A 124 -5.48 -13.71 -4.97
C LEU A 124 -6.48 -14.45 -5.85
N VAL A 125 -7.73 -14.57 -5.41
CA VAL A 125 -8.81 -15.21 -6.19
C VAL A 125 -9.04 -14.46 -7.50
N LEU A 126 -9.19 -13.13 -7.44
CA LEU A 126 -9.41 -12.29 -8.62
C LEU A 126 -8.21 -12.33 -9.56
N THR A 127 -6.98 -12.24 -9.05
CA THR A 127 -5.78 -12.31 -9.90
C THR A 127 -5.71 -13.65 -10.64
N LYS A 128 -6.00 -14.76 -9.96
CA LYS A 128 -6.01 -16.10 -10.59
C LYS A 128 -7.06 -16.18 -11.70
N ARG A 129 -8.28 -15.69 -11.46
CA ARG A 129 -9.40 -15.74 -12.41
C ARG A 129 -9.22 -14.80 -13.61
N LEU A 130 -8.69 -13.60 -13.37
CA LEU A 130 -8.62 -12.53 -14.37
C LEU A 130 -7.28 -12.50 -15.14
N SER A 131 -6.27 -13.24 -14.68
CA SER A 131 -4.93 -13.21 -15.30
C SER A 131 -4.93 -13.62 -16.79
N GLY A 132 -5.85 -14.49 -17.21
CA GLY A 132 -5.99 -14.93 -18.60
C GLY A 132 -6.67 -13.91 -19.53
N MET A 133 -7.32 -12.87 -19.00
CA MET A 133 -8.05 -11.88 -19.81
C MET A 133 -7.25 -10.62 -20.12
N VAL A 134 -6.12 -10.41 -19.45
CA VAL A 134 -5.29 -9.22 -19.62
C VAL A 134 -4.01 -9.60 -20.36
N ARG A 135 -3.77 -8.97 -21.52
CA ARG A 135 -2.52 -9.13 -22.26
C ARG A 135 -1.41 -8.40 -21.51
N ARG A 136 -0.59 -9.17 -20.80
CA ARG A 136 0.56 -8.68 -20.03
C ARG A 136 1.70 -8.30 -20.95
#